data_AF-A0A7C2Q6U3-F1
#
_entry.id   AF-A0A7C2Q6U3-F1
#
_cell.length_a   1.000
_cell.length_b   1.000
_cell.length_c   1.000
_cell.angle_alpha   90.00
_cell.angle_beta   90.00
_cell.angle_gamma   90.00
#
_symmetry.space_group_name_H-M   'P 1'
#
loop_
_entity.id
_entity.type
_entity.pdbx_description
1 polymer ?
#
loop_
_entity_poly.entity_id
_entity_poly.type
_entity_poly.pdbx_seq_one_letter_code
_entity_poly.pdbx_strand_id
1 'polypeptide(L)'
;MTTITLPWPPSVNHYWRTWRGRMLISRQGPAYRDQVCAILKAAGVTPQSGRLAVHVELYPPDRRKRDVDNAFKAIGDSLQHGGAFLDDSQIVWLLLEKAQVVPGGKVIVRIAERSCRNPGFPTASNWSLN
;
A
#
# COMPACT_ATOMS: atom_id res chain seq x y z
N MET A 1 13.59 5.74 -6.21
CA MET A 1 12.73 4.91 -5.34
C MET A 1 12.18 5.77 -4.21
N THR A 2 10.88 5.70 -3.93
CA THR A 2 10.20 6.41 -2.83
C THR A 2 9.86 5.42 -1.73
N THR A 3 10.22 5.72 -0.47
CA THR A 3 9.90 4.90 0.70
C THR A 3 9.00 5.68 1.66
N ILE A 4 7.86 5.09 2.03
CA ILE A 4 6.84 5.72 2.87
C ILE A 4 6.51 4.77 4.02
N THR A 5 6.41 5.31 5.24
CA THR A 5 5.88 4.57 6.40
C THR A 5 4.45 5.02 6.67
N LEU A 6 3.52 4.08 6.73
CA LEU A 6 2.10 4.32 6.98
C LEU A 6 1.67 3.63 8.29
N PRO A 7 0.60 4.13 8.93
CA PRO A 7 -0.05 3.42 10.02
C PRO A 7 -0.65 2.10 9.53
N TRP A 8 -0.94 1.19 10.46
CA TRP A 8 -1.65 -0.05 10.13
C TRP A 8 -3.06 0.26 9.58
N PRO A 9 -3.49 -0.33 8.45
CA PRO A 9 -4.80 -0.04 7.88
C PRO A 9 -5.95 -0.62 8.73
N PRO A 10 -7.15 -0.01 8.68
CA PRO A 10 -8.35 -0.67 9.16
C PRO A 10 -8.60 -1.96 8.35
N SER A 11 -9.38 -2.90 8.90
CA SER A 11 -9.73 -4.10 8.13
C SER A 11 -10.58 -3.73 6.91
N VAL A 12 -10.51 -4.52 5.84
CA VAL A 12 -11.34 -4.33 4.62
C VAL A 12 -12.83 -4.25 4.95
N ASN A 13 -13.30 -5.07 5.89
CA ASN A 13 -14.69 -5.06 6.34
C ASN A 13 -15.07 -3.77 7.08
N HIS A 14 -14.10 -3.12 7.70
CA HIS A 14 -14.29 -1.80 8.27
C HIS A 14 -14.05 -0.67 7.25
N TYR A 15 -13.41 -0.93 6.12
CA TYR A 15 -13.13 0.06 5.08
C TYR A 15 -14.23 0.16 4.02
N TRP A 16 -14.77 -0.97 3.59
CA TRP A 16 -15.83 -1.06 2.59
C TRP A 16 -17.12 -1.58 3.22
N ARG A 17 -18.26 -1.06 2.77
CA ARG A 17 -19.58 -1.55 3.15
C ARG A 17 -20.48 -1.69 1.93
N THR A 18 -21.39 -2.64 1.97
CA THR A 18 -22.44 -2.75 0.97
C THR A 18 -23.67 -1.96 1.41
N TRP A 19 -24.23 -1.16 0.50
CA TRP A 19 -25.47 -0.45 0.71
C TRP A 19 -26.32 -0.53 -0.55
N ARG A 20 -27.49 -1.18 -0.45
CA ARG A 20 -28.41 -1.38 -1.58
C ARG A 20 -27.72 -1.95 -2.83
N GLY A 21 -26.89 -2.97 -2.65
CA GLY A 21 -26.16 -3.64 -3.73
C GLY A 21 -24.95 -2.86 -4.29
N ARG A 22 -24.61 -1.69 -3.75
CA ARG A 22 -23.43 -0.91 -4.13
C ARG A 22 -22.34 -0.98 -3.06
N MET A 23 -21.08 -1.07 -3.47
CA MET A 23 -19.93 -0.98 -2.57
C MET A 23 -19.61 0.50 -2.30
N LEU A 24 -19.57 0.88 -1.03
CA LEU A 24 -19.27 2.24 -0.58
C LEU A 24 -18.10 2.19 0.40
N ILE A 25 -17.33 3.28 0.45
CA ILE A 25 -16.37 3.49 1.52
C ILE A 25 -17.15 3.72 2.83
N SER A 26 -16.73 3.07 3.89
CA SER A 26 -17.29 3.26 5.24
C SER A 26 -16.91 4.63 5.81
N ARG A 27 -17.40 4.96 7.01
CA ARG A 27 -16.96 6.17 7.73
C ARG A 27 -15.49 6.16 8.15
N GLN A 28 -14.86 4.98 8.26
CA GLN A 28 -13.46 4.86 8.70
C GLN A 28 -12.47 4.96 7.54
N GLY A 29 -12.91 4.70 6.31
CA GLY A 29 -12.07 4.83 5.12
C GLY A 29 -11.52 6.25 4.89
N PRO A 30 -12.34 7.32 4.99
CA PRO A 30 -11.87 8.69 4.87
C PRO A 30 -10.77 9.05 5.88
N ALA A 31 -10.92 8.65 7.15
CA ALA A 31 -9.92 8.97 8.17
C ALA A 31 -8.55 8.35 7.86
N TYR A 32 -8.51 7.10 7.38
CA TYR A 32 -7.25 6.47 6.99
C TYR A 32 -6.67 7.11 5.72
N ARG A 33 -7.51 7.44 4.72
CA ARG A 33 -7.07 8.20 3.54
C ARG A 33 -6.45 9.54 3.92
N ASP A 34 -7.12 10.31 4.78
CA ASP A 34 -6.64 11.62 5.22
C ASP A 34 -5.28 11.53 5.92
N GLN A 35 -5.08 10.50 6.76
CA GLN A 35 -3.78 10.22 7.39
C GLN A 35 -2.70 9.91 6.35
N VAL A 36 -3.00 9.04 5.38
CA VAL A 36 -2.06 8.71 4.30
C VAL A 36 -1.74 9.94 3.45
N CYS A 37 -2.74 10.72 3.06
CA CYS A 37 -2.57 11.98 2.31
C CYS A 37 -1.66 12.96 3.07
N ALA A 38 -1.87 13.13 4.38
CA ALA A 38 -1.04 14.00 5.21
C ALA A 38 0.42 13.51 5.26
N ILE A 39 0.64 12.20 5.37
CA ILE A 39 1.98 11.60 5.36
C ILE A 39 2.67 11.81 4.01
N LEU A 40 1.97 11.55 2.91
CA LEU A 40 2.52 11.74 1.55
C LEU A 40 2.90 13.19 1.30
N LYS A 41 2.03 14.14 1.70
CA LYS A 41 2.30 15.57 1.60
C LYS A 41 3.50 15.99 2.44
N ALA A 42 3.57 15.53 3.70
CA ALA A 42 4.69 15.84 4.58
C ALA A 42 6.02 15.26 4.07
N ALA A 43 5.98 14.10 3.41
CA ALA A 43 7.13 13.47 2.78
C ALA A 43 7.49 14.07 1.40
N GLY A 44 6.74 15.06 0.90
CA GLY A 44 6.96 15.68 -0.41
C GLY A 44 6.78 14.72 -1.57
N VAL A 45 5.95 13.68 -1.41
CA VAL A 45 5.70 12.70 -2.47
C VAL A 45 4.92 13.36 -3.60
N THR A 46 5.45 13.25 -4.81
CA THR A 46 4.78 13.65 -6.06
C THR A 46 4.28 12.41 -6.80
N PRO A 47 3.17 12.49 -7.56
CA PRO A 47 2.67 11.37 -8.32
C PRO A 47 3.71 10.78 -9.27
N GLN A 48 3.97 9.47 -9.14
CA GLN A 48 4.82 8.75 -10.07
C GLN A 48 4.05 8.34 -11.32
N SER A 49 4.63 8.58 -12.50
CA SER A 49 4.10 8.15 -13.80
C SER A 49 4.80 6.87 -14.29
N GLY A 50 4.28 6.24 -15.34
CA GLY A 50 4.88 5.05 -15.94
C GLY A 50 4.57 3.74 -15.19
N ARG A 51 5.37 2.70 -15.45
CA ARG A 51 5.21 1.35 -14.88
C ARG A 51 5.89 1.28 -13.52
N LEU A 52 5.20 0.78 -12.50
CA LEU A 52 5.66 0.78 -11.11
C LEU A 52 5.86 -0.64 -10.58
N ALA A 53 6.91 -0.78 -9.77
CA ALA A 53 7.12 -1.88 -8.85
C ALA A 53 6.82 -1.38 -7.43
N VAL A 54 5.92 -2.07 -6.74
CA VAL A 54 5.54 -1.73 -5.36
C VAL A 54 5.91 -2.90 -4.44
N HIS A 55 6.62 -2.59 -3.37
CA HIS A 55 6.90 -3.54 -2.29
C HIS A 55 6.26 -3.02 -1.00
N VAL A 56 5.43 -3.86 -0.37
CA VAL A 56 4.73 -3.57 0.87
C VAL A 56 5.10 -4.58 1.95
N GLU A 57 5.71 -4.07 3.02
CA GLU A 57 5.97 -4.82 4.24
C GLU A 57 4.88 -4.51 5.27
N LEU A 58 4.17 -5.54 5.71
CA LEU A 58 3.11 -5.46 6.70
C LEU A 58 3.65 -5.87 8.08
N TYR A 59 3.76 -4.93 9.01
CA TYR A 59 4.10 -5.19 10.41
C TYR A 59 2.82 -5.20 11.25
N PRO A 60 2.19 -6.36 11.48
CA PRO A 60 0.88 -6.44 12.11
C PRO A 60 0.91 -5.99 13.59
N PRO A 61 -0.21 -5.44 14.10
CA PRO A 61 -0.31 -5.01 15.50
C PRO A 61 -0.40 -6.18 16.48
N ASP A 62 -0.79 -7.36 16.01
CA ASP A 62 -0.99 -8.57 16.80
C ASP A 62 -0.82 -9.84 15.94
N ARG A 63 -0.93 -11.03 16.57
CA ARG A 63 -0.79 -12.33 15.91
C ARG A 63 -2.05 -12.86 15.22
N ARG A 64 -3.14 -12.09 15.12
CA ARG A 64 -4.36 -12.55 14.45
C ARG A 64 -4.07 -12.90 12.99
N LYS A 65 -4.74 -13.95 12.50
CA LYS A 65 -4.73 -14.32 11.09
C LYS A 65 -5.40 -13.20 10.28
N ARG A 66 -4.70 -12.73 9.26
CA ARG A 66 -5.14 -11.68 8.33
C ARG A 66 -4.57 -12.00 6.97
N ASP A 67 -5.36 -11.78 5.94
CA ASP A 67 -4.91 -11.91 4.57
C ASP A 67 -4.14 -10.65 4.17
N VAL A 68 -3.00 -10.83 3.51
CA VAL A 68 -2.07 -9.73 3.16
C VAL A 68 -2.65 -8.82 2.08
N ASP A 69 -3.39 -9.39 1.14
CA ASP A 69 -4.08 -8.68 0.06
C ASP A 69 -5.20 -7.78 0.61
N ASN A 70 -5.90 -8.24 1.66
CA ASN A 70 -6.91 -7.45 2.33
C ASN A 70 -6.31 -6.17 2.93
N ALA A 71 -5.17 -6.24 3.60
CA ALA A 71 -4.48 -5.04 4.07
C ALA A 71 -4.11 -4.10 2.91
N PHE A 72 -3.60 -4.67 1.80
CA PHE A 72 -3.18 -3.89 0.65
C PHE A 72 -4.32 -3.12 -0.02
N LYS A 73 -5.54 -3.66 -0.08
CA LYS A 73 -6.69 -2.94 -0.69
C LYS A 73 -6.90 -1.54 -0.10
N ALA A 74 -6.84 -1.39 1.23
CA ALA A 74 -6.98 -0.09 1.88
C ALA A 74 -5.74 0.81 1.66
N ILE A 75 -4.54 0.20 1.66
CA ILE A 75 -3.27 0.90 1.44
C ILE A 75 -3.20 1.46 0.01
N GLY A 76 -3.41 0.62 -1.01
CA GLY A 76 -3.34 0.99 -2.42
C GLY A 76 -4.35 2.08 -2.78
N ASP A 77 -5.59 1.93 -2.34
CA ASP A 77 -6.64 2.94 -2.52
C ASP A 77 -6.26 4.29 -1.90
N SER A 78 -5.66 4.28 -0.70
CA SER A 78 -5.22 5.51 -0.02
C SER A 78 -4.00 6.13 -0.67
N LEU A 79 -3.07 5.32 -1.18
CA LEU A 79 -1.88 5.78 -1.91
C LEU A 79 -2.26 6.47 -3.23
N GLN A 80 -3.19 5.89 -3.98
CA GLN A 80 -3.72 6.51 -5.21
C GLN A 80 -4.45 7.81 -4.87
N HIS A 81 -5.35 7.78 -3.89
CA HIS A 81 -6.10 8.96 -3.47
C HIS A 81 -5.19 10.11 -3.01
N GLY A 82 -4.11 9.79 -2.28
CA GLY A 82 -3.13 10.76 -1.82
C GLY A 82 -2.07 11.15 -2.86
N GLY A 83 -2.14 10.62 -4.09
CA GLY A 83 -1.28 11.04 -5.19
C GLY A 83 0.12 10.44 -5.17
N ALA A 84 0.32 9.24 -4.62
CA ALA A 84 1.60 8.52 -4.76
C ALA A 84 1.85 8.07 -6.21
N PHE A 85 0.77 7.78 -6.94
CA PHE A 85 0.73 7.45 -8.36
C PHE A 85 -0.62 7.88 -8.94
N LEU A 86 -0.74 7.96 -10.26
CA LEU A 86 -1.95 8.47 -10.93
C LEU A 86 -3.07 7.41 -10.97
N ASP A 87 -2.69 6.16 -11.19
CA ASP A 87 -3.61 5.04 -11.40
C ASP A 87 -2.97 3.74 -10.89
N ASP A 88 -3.70 2.91 -10.15
CA ASP A 88 -3.20 1.63 -9.64
C ASP A 88 -2.84 0.63 -10.74
N SER A 89 -3.38 0.78 -11.96
CA SER A 89 -2.97 0.02 -13.16
C SER A 89 -1.50 0.24 -13.54
N GLN A 90 -0.87 1.30 -13.04
CA GLN A 90 0.57 1.52 -13.18
C GLN A 90 1.39 0.46 -12.43
N ILE A 91 0.84 -0.16 -11.38
CA ILE A 91 1.51 -1.19 -10.58
C ILE A 91 1.52 -2.51 -11.37
N VAL A 92 2.57 -2.71 -12.15
CA VAL A 92 2.76 -3.93 -12.95
C VAL A 92 3.48 -5.03 -12.17
N TRP A 93 3.96 -4.71 -10.97
CA TRP A 93 4.57 -5.68 -10.06
C TRP A 93 4.35 -5.28 -8.61
N LEU A 94 3.86 -6.22 -7.81
CA LEU A 94 3.52 -6.02 -6.41
C LEU A 94 4.08 -7.17 -5.59
N LEU A 95 4.86 -6.84 -4.56
CA LEU A 95 5.19 -7.77 -3.48
C LEU A 95 4.50 -7.33 -2.20
N LEU A 96 3.77 -8.27 -1.60
CA LEU A 96 3.19 -8.13 -0.28
C LEU A 96 3.84 -9.16 0.64
N GLU A 97 4.43 -8.70 1.74
CA GLU A 97 4.99 -9.61 2.74
C GLU A 97 4.54 -9.25 4.14
N LYS A 98 4.41 -10.29 4.97
CA LYS A 98 4.08 -10.16 6.39
C LYS A 98 5.36 -10.26 7.19
N ALA A 99 5.70 -9.17 7.86
CA ALA A 99 6.84 -9.06 8.76
C ALA A 99 6.47 -9.42 10.20
N GLN A 100 7.37 -9.14 11.14
CA GLN A 100 7.16 -9.34 12.57
C GLN A 100 6.06 -8.44 13.16
N VAL A 101 5.46 -8.90 14.26
CA VAL A 101 4.46 -8.13 15.02
C VAL A 101 5.12 -6.93 15.70
N VAL A 102 4.49 -5.77 15.61
CA VAL A 102 4.92 -4.52 16.27
C VAL A 102 3.70 -3.88 16.95
N PRO A 103 3.77 -3.47 18.24
CA PRO A 103 2.67 -2.78 18.90
C PRO A 103 2.16 -1.57 18.09
N GLY A 104 0.84 -1.45 17.93
CA GLY A 104 0.21 -0.41 17.09
C GLY A 104 0.24 -0.70 15.58
N GLY A 105 1.13 -1.58 15.13
CA GLY A 105 1.29 -1.97 13.73
C GLY A 105 1.82 -0.84 12.84
N LYS A 106 2.40 -1.20 11.71
CA LYS A 106 2.85 -0.25 10.69
C LYS A 106 2.96 -0.92 9.33
N VAL A 107 3.10 -0.10 8.30
CA VAL A 107 3.33 -0.55 6.93
C VAL A 107 4.51 0.23 6.36
N ILE A 108 5.42 -0.46 5.67
CA ILE A 108 6.46 0.18 4.88
C ILE A 108 6.13 -0.07 3.41
N VAL A 109 6.01 1.00 2.63
CA VAL A 109 5.74 0.95 1.19
C VAL A 109 6.94 1.51 0.45
N ARG A 110 7.45 0.75 -0.52
CA ARG A 110 8.46 1.21 -1.47
C ARG A 110 7.89 1.19 -2.87
N ILE A 111 8.07 2.31 -3.58
CA ILE A 111 7.60 2.49 -4.95
C ILE A 111 8.80 2.85 -5.81
N ALA A 112 9.01 2.10 -6.88
CA ALA A 112 10.06 2.35 -7.86
C ALA A 112 9.51 2.25 -9.27
N GLU A 113 10.09 3.00 -10.20
CA GLU A 113 9.86 2.80 -11.61
C GLU A 113 10.38 1.42 -12.03
N ARG A 114 9.64 0.73 -12.89
CA ARG A 114 10.00 -0.58 -13.43
C ARG A 114 10.23 -0.48 -14.93
N SER A 115 11.50 -0.32 -15.29
CA SER A 115 11.97 -0.25 -16.68
C SER A 115 12.03 -1.61 -17.39
N CYS A 116 12.18 -2.72 -16.65
CA CYS A 116 12.32 -4.06 -17.23
C CYS A 116 10.97 -4.78 -17.45
N ARG A 117 10.78 -5.36 -18.65
CA ARG A 117 9.54 -6.07 -19.01
C ARG A 117 9.34 -7.38 -18.25
N ASN A 118 10.40 -8.07 -17.82
CA ASN A 118 10.30 -9.32 -17.06
C ASN A 118 11.60 -9.67 -16.28
N PRO A 119 11.77 -9.24 -15.02
CA PRO A 119 12.93 -9.58 -14.20
C PRO A 119 12.88 -10.97 -13.55
N GLY A 120 11.87 -11.80 -13.85
CA GLY A 120 11.60 -13.02 -13.09
C GLY A 120 11.05 -12.74 -11.68
N PHE A 121 10.83 -13.79 -10.89
CA PHE A 121 10.46 -13.63 -9.48
C PHE A 121 11.71 -13.20 -8.70
N PRO A 122 11.67 -12.11 -7.91
CA PRO A 122 12.85 -11.68 -7.18
C PRO A 122 13.23 -12.72 -6.13
N THR A 123 14.49 -13.15 -6.21
CA THR A 123 15.19 -13.83 -5.12
C THR A 123 15.76 -12.77 -4.17
N ALA A 124 16.11 -13.16 -2.94
CA ALA A 124 16.63 -12.24 -1.91
C ALA A 124 17.81 -11.36 -2.36
N SER A 125 18.52 -11.74 -3.43
CA SER A 125 19.60 -11.01 -4.07
C SER A 125 19.18 -9.83 -4.96
N ASN A 126 17.91 -9.75 -5.37
CA ASN A 126 17.47 -8.86 -6.46
C ASN A 126 16.97 -7.48 -5.99
N TRP A 127 17.10 -7.16 -4.71
CA TRP A 127 16.66 -5.88 -4.14
C TRP A 127 17.61 -4.71 -4.38
N SER A 128 18.75 -4.95 -5.01
CA SER A 128 19.66 -3.92 -5.53
C SER A 128 19.09 -3.36 -6.85
N LEU A 129 18.01 -2.60 -6.78
CA LEU A 129 17.58 -1.76 -7.90
C LEU A 129 18.32 -0.41 -7.76
N ASN A 130 19.24 -0.18 -8.71
CA ASN A 130 20.09 1.03 -8.83
C ASN A 130 19.30 2.33 -8.71
#